data_AF-A0A661YWK1-F1
#
_entry.id   AF-A0A661YWK1-F1
#
_cell.length_a   1.000
_cell.length_b   1.000
_cell.length_c   1.000
_cell.angle_alpha   90.00
_cell.angle_beta   90.00
_cell.angle_gamma   90.00
#
_symmetry.space_group_name_H-M   'P 1'
#
loop_
_entity.id
_entity.type
_entity.pdbx_description
1 polymer ?
#
loop_
_entity_poly.entity_id
_entity_poly.type
_entity_poly.pdbx_seq_one_letter_code
_entity_poly.pdbx_strand_id
1 'polypeptide(L)'
;MKSEQNINRPLLLSALLIVLSIIALIFSGILIYTGIFYTEAENGLQVYLSNTFARFPFVVIYSLLVVFAVFLLISVILMWIRKTLGLFLYFSWSFALILLLLFGEKIDWFNILVLITIVVILSFNFSYFSEKSFNQNKEE
;
A
#
# COMPACT_ATOMS: atom_id res chain seq x y z
N MET A 1 -32.66 -9.11 22.92
CA MET A 1 -31.28 -8.59 23.05
C MET A 1 -30.53 -8.94 21.78
N LYS A 2 -30.26 -7.97 20.90
CA LYS A 2 -29.33 -8.19 19.78
C LYS A 2 -27.96 -8.36 20.44
N SER A 3 -27.41 -9.57 20.40
CA SER A 3 -26.02 -9.76 20.79
C SER A 3 -25.20 -8.81 19.93
N GLU A 4 -24.56 -7.83 20.54
CA GLU A 4 -23.43 -7.15 19.94
C GLU A 4 -22.41 -8.24 19.64
N GLN A 5 -22.49 -8.82 18.44
CA GLN A 5 -21.43 -9.65 17.91
C GLN A 5 -20.25 -8.71 17.83
N ASN A 6 -19.39 -8.79 18.85
CA ASN A 6 -18.09 -8.18 18.84
C ASN A 6 -17.37 -8.90 17.69
N ILE A 7 -17.47 -8.36 16.47
CA ILE A 7 -16.86 -8.93 15.27
C ILE A 7 -15.36 -8.79 15.50
N ASN A 8 -14.81 -9.85 16.10
CA ASN A 8 -13.40 -10.00 16.35
C ASN A 8 -12.71 -10.00 14.99
N ARG A 9 -11.61 -9.27 14.89
CA ARG A 9 -10.83 -9.21 13.67
C ARG A 9 -10.34 -10.63 13.34
N PRO A 10 -10.54 -11.14 12.11
CA PRO A 10 -9.98 -12.42 11.71
C PRO A 10 -8.47 -12.44 11.93
N LEU A 11 -7.93 -13.56 12.44
CA LEU A 11 -6.51 -13.67 12.80
C LEU A 11 -5.59 -13.41 11.59
N LEU A 12 -5.95 -13.98 10.43
CA LEU A 12 -5.24 -13.76 9.17
C LEU A 12 -5.23 -12.28 8.76
N LEU A 13 -6.36 -11.59 8.92
CA LEU A 13 -6.46 -10.15 8.62
C LEU A 13 -5.61 -9.32 9.56
N SER A 14 -5.57 -9.68 10.84
CA SER A 14 -4.74 -9.02 11.85
C SER A 14 -3.25 -9.15 11.54
N ALA A 15 -2.80 -10.37 11.24
CA ALA A 15 -1.43 -10.64 10.84
C ALA A 15 -1.05 -9.88 9.57
N LEU A 16 -1.94 -9.89 8.57
CA LEU A 16 -1.74 -9.16 7.32
C LEU A 16 -1.58 -7.65 7.54
N LEU A 17 -2.44 -7.04 8.36
CA LEU A 17 -2.35 -5.61 8.66
C LEU A 17 -1.06 -5.26 9.40
N ILE A 18 -0.57 -6.13 10.29
CA ILE A 18 0.74 -5.94 10.95
C ILE A 18 1.87 -5.96 9.91
N VAL A 19 1.88 -6.96 9.02
CA VAL A 19 2.89 -7.06 7.95
C VAL A 19 2.85 -5.82 7.05
N LEU A 20 1.66 -5.39 6.63
CA LEU A 20 1.50 -4.18 5.82
C LEU A 20 1.95 -2.91 6.56
N SER A 21 1.72 -2.81 7.88
CA SER A 21 2.23 -1.70 8.69
C SER A 21 3.75 -1.68 8.77
N ILE A 22 4.39 -2.84 8.92
CA ILE A 22 5.86 -2.95 8.92
C ILE A 22 6.43 -2.55 7.56
N ILE A 23 5.84 -3.05 6.47
CA ILE A 23 6.25 -2.70 5.10
C ILE A 23 6.11 -1.19 4.88
N ALA A 24 4.98 -0.60 5.26
CA ALA A 24 4.76 0.84 5.13
C ALA A 24 5.78 1.66 5.93
N LEU A 25 6.12 1.22 7.14
CA LEU A 25 7.13 1.88 7.97
C LEU A 25 8.54 1.79 7.36
N ILE A 26 8.96 0.59 6.93
CA ILE A 26 10.28 0.39 6.30
C ILE A 26 10.38 1.21 5.02
N PHE A 27 9.35 1.15 4.16
CA PHE A 27 9.32 1.90 2.91
C PHE A 27 9.40 3.42 3.14
N SER A 28 8.68 3.91 4.16
CA SER A 28 8.75 5.32 4.57
C SER A 28 10.13 5.70 5.10
N GLY A 29 10.76 4.83 5.89
CA GLY A 29 12.12 5.04 6.39
C GLY A 29 13.16 5.13 5.26
N ILE A 30 13.06 4.24 4.27
CA ILE A 30 13.91 4.28 3.06
C ILE A 30 13.70 5.59 2.30
N LEU A 31 12.46 6.07 2.18
CA LEU A 31 12.19 7.34 1.50
C LEU A 31 12.75 8.54 2.24
N ILE A 32 12.58 8.60 3.56
CA ILE A 32 13.17 9.67 4.39
C ILE A 32 14.70 9.64 4.23
N TYR A 33 15.32 8.46 4.31
CA TYR A 33 16.77 8.33 4.09
C TYR A 33 17.18 8.84 2.71
N THR A 34 16.46 8.45 1.67
CA THR A 34 16.69 8.92 0.29
C THR A 34 16.52 10.44 0.16
N GLY A 35 15.58 11.04 0.90
CA GLY A 35 15.38 12.48 0.93
C GLY A 35 16.48 13.25 1.67
N ILE A 36 17.05 12.68 2.74
CA ILE A 36 18.16 13.27 3.49
C ILE A 36 19.44 13.22 2.64
N PHE A 37 19.71 12.09 2.01
CA PHE A 37 20.87 11.85 1.14
C PHE A 37 20.49 11.99 -0.33
N TYR A 38 19.79 13.09 -0.65
CA TYR A 38 19.17 13.30 -1.96
C TYR A 38 20.18 13.31 -3.11
N THR A 39 21.30 14.01 -2.94
CA THR A 39 22.34 14.15 -3.95
C THR A 39 23.05 12.82 -4.21
N GLU A 40 23.35 12.07 -3.15
CA GLU A 40 23.95 10.74 -3.25
C GLU A 40 23.00 9.74 -3.92
N ALA A 41 21.71 9.81 -3.59
CA ALA A 41 20.68 8.99 -4.22
C ALA A 41 20.50 9.35 -5.70
N GLU A 42 20.52 10.63 -6.07
CA GLU A 42 20.48 11.09 -7.46
C GLU A 42 21.67 10.57 -8.26
N ASN A 43 22.88 10.69 -7.71
CA ASN A 43 24.10 10.18 -8.34
C ASN A 43 24.08 8.65 -8.48
N GLY A 44 23.61 7.93 -7.46
CA GLY A 44 23.41 6.48 -7.55
C GLY A 44 22.39 6.10 -8.61
N LEU A 45 21.29 6.84 -8.72
CA LEU A 45 20.25 6.62 -9.73
C LEU A 45 20.81 6.72 -11.15
N GLN A 46 21.61 7.74 -11.43
CA GLN A 46 22.25 7.94 -12.74
C GLN A 46 23.20 6.79 -13.12
N VAL A 47 23.79 6.11 -12.12
CA VAL A 47 24.74 5.00 -12.33
C VAL A 47 24.02 3.65 -12.48
N TYR A 48 22.89 3.44 -11.79
CA TYR A 48 22.28 2.11 -11.64
C TYR A 48 20.93 1.90 -12.35
N LEU A 49 20.20 2.95 -12.73
CA LEU A 49 18.90 2.80 -13.39
C LEU A 49 19.02 2.76 -14.92
N SER A 50 18.10 2.02 -15.54
CA SER A 50 18.04 1.89 -17.00
C SER A 50 17.90 3.27 -17.66
N ASN A 51 18.43 3.39 -18.89
CA ASN A 51 18.33 4.61 -19.71
C ASN A 51 16.90 5.16 -19.86
N THR A 52 15.89 4.34 -19.57
CA THR A 52 14.47 4.72 -19.56
C THR A 52 14.12 5.67 -18.42
N PHE A 53 14.66 5.46 -17.22
CA PHE A 53 14.40 6.33 -16.07
C PHE A 53 15.29 7.57 -16.04
N ALA A 54 16.47 7.52 -16.65
CA ALA A 54 17.37 8.66 -16.81
C ALA A 54 16.74 9.86 -17.57
N ARG A 55 15.64 9.63 -18.32
CA ARG A 55 14.91 10.67 -19.04
C ARG A 55 14.03 11.54 -18.14
N PHE A 56 13.72 11.08 -16.93
CA PHE A 56 12.87 11.81 -15.99
C PHE A 56 13.73 12.46 -14.92
N PRO A 57 13.46 13.72 -14.53
CA PRO A 57 14.17 14.36 -13.43
C PRO A 57 14.00 13.55 -12.15
N PHE A 58 15.08 13.37 -11.37
CA PHE A 58 15.05 12.60 -10.14
C PHE A 58 13.99 13.12 -9.14
N VAL A 59 13.76 14.44 -9.11
CA VAL A 59 12.68 15.09 -8.34
C VAL A 59 11.32 14.48 -8.66
N VAL A 60 11.03 14.19 -9.92
CA VAL A 60 9.74 13.64 -10.35
C VAL A 60 9.60 12.19 -9.87
N ILE A 61 10.65 11.38 -10.05
CA ILE A 61 10.68 9.98 -9.61
C ILE A 61 10.52 9.90 -8.08
N TYR A 62 11.32 10.68 -7.35
CA TYR A 62 11.26 10.75 -5.90
C TYR A 62 9.88 11.22 -5.40
N SER A 63 9.32 12.26 -6.01
CA SER A 63 7.98 12.76 -5.67
C SER A 63 6.90 11.70 -5.89
N LEU A 64 6.98 10.95 -6.98
CA LEU A 64 6.07 9.83 -7.23
C LEU A 64 6.21 8.76 -6.14
N LEU A 65 7.43 8.35 -5.79
CA LEU A 65 7.65 7.37 -4.72
C LEU A 65 7.07 7.84 -3.38
N VAL A 66 7.23 9.13 -3.04
CA VAL A 66 6.61 9.73 -1.85
C VAL A 66 5.09 9.63 -1.91
N VAL A 67 4.46 9.97 -3.04
CA VAL A 67 3.00 9.82 -3.21
C VAL A 67 2.57 8.36 -3.02
N PHE A 68 3.27 7.40 -3.63
CA PHE A 68 2.99 5.98 -3.44
C PHE A 68 3.09 5.56 -1.96
N ALA A 69 4.10 6.04 -1.23
CA ALA A 69 4.24 5.72 0.20
C ALA A 69 3.13 6.31 1.06
N VAL A 70 2.77 7.57 0.81
CA VAL A 70 1.68 8.25 1.53
C VAL A 70 0.35 7.52 1.31
N PHE A 71 0.06 7.11 0.07
CA PHE A 71 -1.15 6.35 -0.24
C PHE A 71 -1.19 5.00 0.49
N LEU A 72 -0.06 4.28 0.53
CA LEU A 72 0.05 3.02 1.29
C LEU A 72 -0.17 3.25 2.78
N LEU A 73 0.48 4.25 3.38
CA LEU A 73 0.33 4.58 4.80
C LEU A 73 -1.12 4.94 5.15
N ILE A 74 -1.74 5.85 4.40
CA ILE A 74 -3.13 6.26 4.62
C ILE A 74 -4.05 5.05 4.49
N SER A 75 -3.84 4.22 3.46
CA SER A 75 -4.60 3.01 3.25
C SER A 75 -4.53 2.07 4.47
N VAL A 76 -3.32 1.79 4.97
CA VAL A 76 -3.11 0.92 6.14
C VAL A 76 -3.75 1.49 7.39
N ILE A 77 -3.59 2.79 7.66
CA ILE A 77 -4.22 3.47 8.81
C ILE A 77 -5.74 3.38 8.72
N LEU A 78 -6.32 3.67 7.55
CA LEU A 78 -7.76 3.57 7.32
C LEU A 78 -8.28 2.14 7.50
N MET A 79 -7.52 1.13 7.07
CA MET A 79 -7.87 -0.28 7.30
C MET A 79 -7.82 -0.64 8.79
N TRP A 80 -6.86 -0.12 9.56
CA TRP A 80 -6.80 -0.32 11.02
C TRP A 80 -8.05 0.20 11.73
N ILE A 81 -8.57 1.35 11.32
CA ILE A 81 -9.81 1.93 11.86
C ILE A 81 -11.10 1.40 11.21
N ARG A 82 -10.99 0.36 10.37
CA ARG A 82 -12.10 -0.32 9.66
C ARG A 82 -12.85 0.59 8.68
N LYS A 83 -12.15 1.44 7.91
CA LYS A 83 -12.76 2.27 6.85
C LYS A 83 -12.58 1.60 5.49
N THR A 84 -13.67 1.42 4.75
CA THR A 84 -13.69 0.88 3.37
C THR A 84 -12.85 1.70 2.39
N LEU A 85 -12.71 3.01 2.61
CA LEU A 85 -11.81 3.87 1.85
C LEU A 85 -10.36 3.38 1.90
N GLY A 86 -9.94 2.77 3.01
CA GLY A 86 -8.61 2.18 3.14
C GLY A 86 -8.38 1.03 2.15
N LEU A 87 -9.39 0.16 1.97
CA LEU A 87 -9.35 -0.91 0.97
C LEU A 87 -9.30 -0.35 -0.46
N PHE A 88 -10.13 0.66 -0.74
CA PHE A 88 -10.16 1.29 -2.07
C PHE A 88 -8.80 1.89 -2.44
N LEU A 89 -8.17 2.61 -1.51
CA LEU A 89 -6.83 3.14 -1.70
C LEU A 89 -5.80 2.02 -1.88
N TYR A 90 -5.89 0.94 -1.10
CA TYR A 90 -4.98 -0.20 -1.24
C TYR A 90 -5.08 -0.86 -2.61
N PHE A 91 -6.31 -1.07 -3.11
CA PHE A 91 -6.56 -1.69 -4.40
C PHE A 91 -6.06 -0.81 -5.55
N SER A 92 -6.32 0.50 -5.48
CA SER A 92 -5.82 1.46 -6.46
C SER A 92 -4.28 1.47 -6.49
N TRP A 93 -3.66 1.48 -5.31
CA TRP A 93 -2.20 1.41 -5.14
C TRP A 93 -1.61 0.10 -5.69
N SER A 94 -2.22 -1.03 -5.35
CA SER A 94 -1.79 -2.37 -5.80
C SER A 94 -1.93 -2.51 -7.31
N PHE A 95 -3.02 -2.00 -7.89
CA PHE A 95 -3.24 -2.00 -9.34
C PHE A 95 -2.16 -1.18 -10.06
N ALA A 96 -1.86 0.02 -9.56
CA ALA A 96 -0.81 0.86 -10.12
C ALA A 96 0.58 0.18 -10.07
N LEU A 97 0.91 -0.50 -8.96
CA LEU A 97 2.15 -1.26 -8.86
C LEU A 97 2.18 -2.49 -9.79
N ILE A 98 1.08 -3.23 -9.90
CA ILE A 98 1.01 -4.37 -10.82
C ILE A 98 1.24 -3.90 -12.25
N LEU A 99 0.62 -2.79 -12.67
CA LEU A 99 0.89 -2.20 -13.98
C LEU A 99 2.38 -1.87 -14.14
N LEU A 100 2.99 -1.23 -13.15
CA LEU A 100 4.41 -0.88 -13.18
C LEU A 100 5.31 -2.12 -13.30
N LEU A 101 5.00 -3.20 -12.58
CA LEU A 101 5.74 -4.46 -12.62
C LEU A 101 5.56 -5.22 -13.95
N LEU A 102 4.43 -5.05 -14.63
CA LEU A 102 4.17 -5.64 -15.96
C LEU A 102 4.94 -4.93 -17.08
N PHE A 103 5.26 -3.64 -16.93
CA PHE A 103 6.02 -2.87 -17.91
C PHE A 103 7.55 -2.92 -17.70
N GLY A 104 8.03 -3.65 -16.70
CA GLY A 104 9.47 -3.87 -16.49
C GLY A 104 10.09 -4.72 -17.60
N GLU A 105 11.39 -4.50 -17.90
CA GLU A 105 12.15 -5.31 -18.88
C GLU A 105 12.10 -6.82 -18.56
N LYS A 106 12.00 -7.17 -17.29
CA LYS A 106 11.71 -8.52 -16.81
C LYS A 106 10.49 -8.46 -15.90
N ILE A 107 9.46 -9.20 -16.27
CA ILE A 107 8.23 -9.27 -15.47
C ILE A 107 8.52 -10.02 -14.17
N ASP A 108 8.30 -9.34 -13.05
CA ASP A 108 8.47 -9.91 -11.72
C ASP A 108 7.18 -10.61 -11.25
N TRP A 109 6.98 -11.83 -11.73
CA TRP A 109 5.79 -12.63 -11.44
C TRP A 109 5.60 -12.92 -9.95
N PHE A 110 6.69 -13.03 -9.18
CA PHE A 110 6.61 -13.31 -7.75
C PHE A 110 5.95 -12.14 -7.01
N ASN A 111 6.45 -10.93 -7.22
CA ASN A 111 5.90 -9.75 -6.57
C ASN A 111 4.45 -9.46 -7.01
N ILE A 112 4.13 -9.69 -8.29
CA ILE A 112 2.76 -9.59 -8.79
C ILE A 112 1.84 -10.59 -8.08
N LEU A 113 2.25 -11.85 -7.94
CA LEU A 113 1.45 -12.89 -7.29
C LEU A 113 1.23 -12.60 -5.80
N VAL A 114 2.24 -12.07 -5.11
CA VAL A 114 2.12 -11.62 -3.72
C VAL A 114 1.09 -10.50 -3.60
N LEU A 115 1.15 -9.47 -4.46
CA LEU A 115 0.18 -8.37 -4.45
C LEU A 115 -1.25 -8.86 -4.71
N ILE A 116 -1.44 -9.74 -5.71
CA ILE A 116 -2.75 -10.34 -6.02
C ILE A 116 -3.28 -11.13 -4.82
N THR A 117 -2.42 -11.93 -4.18
CA THR A 117 -2.81 -12.74 -3.01
C THR A 117 -3.30 -11.85 -1.87
N ILE A 118 -2.60 -10.74 -1.58
CA ILE A 118 -3.01 -9.79 -0.55
C ILE A 118 -4.35 -9.14 -0.91
N VAL A 119 -4.53 -8.70 -2.16
CA VAL A 119 -5.79 -8.12 -2.65
C VAL A 119 -6.96 -9.10 -2.49
N VAL A 120 -6.75 -10.37 -2.80
CA VAL A 120 -7.75 -11.43 -2.64
C VAL A 120 -8.12 -11.64 -1.16
N ILE A 121 -7.12 -11.75 -0.27
CA ILE A 121 -7.37 -11.90 1.17
C ILE A 121 -8.15 -10.70 1.72
N LEU A 122 -7.78 -9.47 1.36
CA LEU A 122 -8.50 -8.27 1.77
C LEU A 122 -9.93 -8.24 1.22
N SER A 123 -10.15 -8.70 -0.02
CA SER A 123 -11.47 -8.79 -0.63
C SER A 123 -12.38 -9.78 0.11
N PHE A 124 -11.86 -10.96 0.49
CA PHE A 124 -12.63 -11.92 1.30
C PHE A 124 -13.00 -11.36 2.68
N ASN A 125 -12.24 -10.41 3.20
CA ASN A 125 -12.50 -9.74 4.47
C ASN A 125 -13.27 -8.42 4.30
N PHE A 126 -13.81 -8.10 3.11
CA PHE A 126 -14.48 -6.81 2.85
C PHE A 126 -15.60 -6.50 3.84
N SER A 127 -16.42 -7.49 4.21
CA SER A 127 -17.55 -7.32 5.15
C SER A 127 -17.11 -6.72 6.50
N TYR A 128 -15.93 -7.10 7.00
CA TYR A 128 -15.36 -6.57 8.24
C TYR A 128 -15.14 -5.04 8.20
N PHE A 129 -14.83 -4.50 7.03
CA PHE A 129 -14.60 -3.06 6.82
C PHE A 129 -15.91 -2.30 6.55
N SER A 130 -16.96 -2.99 6.09
CA SER A 130 -18.26 -2.39 5.77
C SER A 130 -19.22 -2.33 6.96
N GLU A 131 -19.07 -3.19 7.97
CA GLU A 131 -20.02 -3.25 9.10
C GLU A 131 -20.06 -1.97 9.95
N LYS A 132 -18.93 -1.26 10.08
CA LYS A 132 -18.86 -0.07 10.93
C LYS A 132 -19.61 1.13 10.33
N SER A 133 -19.61 1.28 9.00
CA SER A 133 -20.40 2.34 8.34
C SER A 133 -21.90 2.03 8.38
N PHE A 134 -22.28 0.75 8.38
CA PHE A 134 -23.69 0.36 8.37
C PHE A 134 -24.38 0.53 9.74
N ASN A 135 -23.67 0.31 10.85
CA ASN A 135 -24.23 0.52 12.18
C ASN A 135 -24.26 2.00 12.60
N GLN A 136 -23.33 2.83 12.14
CA GLN A 136 -23.38 4.28 12.40
C GLN A 136 -24.59 4.96 11.72
N ASN A 137 -24.97 4.54 10.51
CA ASN A 137 -26.14 5.08 9.80
C ASN A 137 -27.51 4.60 10.38
N LYS A 138 -27.51 3.72 11.38
CA LYS A 138 -28.74 3.28 12.07
C LYS A 138 -28.96 3.96 13.42
N GLU A 139 -27.97 4.69 13.91
CA GLU A 139 -28.03 5.43 15.18
C GLU A 139 -28.22 6.94 14.98
N GLU A 140 -28.19 7.43 13.73
CA GLU A 140 -28.70 8.73 13.29
C GLU A 140 -30.13 8.60 12.74
#